data_AF-A0A3M1WYB0-F1
#
_entry.id   AF-A0A3M1WYB0-F1
#
_cell.length_a   1.000
_cell.length_b   1.000
_cell.length_c   1.000
_cell.angle_alpha   90.00
_cell.angle_beta   90.00
_cell.angle_gamma   90.00
#
_symmetry.space_group_name_H-M   'P 1'
#
loop_
_entity.id
_entity.type
_entity.pdbx_description
1 polymer ?
#
loop_
_entity_poly.entity_id
_entity_poly.type
_entity_poly.pdbx_seq_one_letter_code
_entity_poly.pdbx_strand_id
1 'polypeptide(L)'
;MRRLLAVIGMLASLSAAAGEWQLSGSVSGQLNLYPSPPLWPGQVHNDASVAVEPELYREWNDGAQSFTFVPFYRWDSAGGERTHGDIRELNLYGRSGDWEWRAGVGKVFWGVAESNHLVDVVNQIDGVEDLDGEDKLGQPMINLSVSRDWGEVEYFLLPYFRERNWPG
;
A
#
# COMPACT_ATOMS: atom_id res chain seq x y z
N MET A 1 -8.72 -20.50 -29.56
CA MET A 1 -7.38 -19.96 -29.88
C MET A 1 -6.75 -19.51 -28.56
N ARG A 2 -5.59 -20.08 -28.19
CA ARG A 2 -4.88 -19.74 -26.95
C ARG A 2 -4.38 -18.29 -27.07
N ARG A 3 -4.87 -17.39 -26.22
CA ARG A 3 -4.50 -15.97 -26.22
C ARG A 3 -3.34 -15.80 -25.23
N LEU A 4 -2.13 -15.57 -25.72
CA LEU A 4 -0.99 -15.22 -24.87
C LEU A 4 -1.08 -13.74 -24.52
N LEU A 5 -1.15 -13.44 -23.22
CA LEU A 5 -0.86 -12.13 -22.66
C LEU A 5 0.63 -12.13 -22.31
N ALA A 6 1.40 -11.13 -22.75
CA ALA A 6 2.78 -10.96 -22.32
C ALA A 6 2.85 -9.72 -21.43
N VAL A 7 3.09 -9.96 -20.14
CA VAL A 7 3.37 -8.92 -19.14
C VAL A 7 4.84 -9.03 -18.80
N ILE A 8 5.60 -7.95 -19.05
CA ILE A 8 6.99 -7.85 -18.61
C ILE A 8 7.00 -6.88 -17.43
N GLY A 9 7.30 -7.43 -16.25
CA GLY A 9 7.48 -6.67 -15.01
C GLY A 9 8.97 -6.56 -14.68
N MET A 10 9.44 -5.36 -14.33
CA MET A 10 10.75 -5.15 -13.73
C MET A 10 10.58 -4.48 -12.38
N LEU A 11 11.04 -5.13 -11.31
CA LEU A 11 11.06 -4.58 -9.96
C LEU A 11 12.51 -4.35 -9.56
N ALA A 12 12.83 -3.15 -9.08
CA ALA A 12 14.12 -2.83 -8.50
C ALA A 12 13.91 -2.30 -7.08
N SER A 13 14.65 -2.86 -6.12
CA SER A 13 14.67 -2.41 -4.74
C SER A 13 15.93 -1.61 -4.47
N LEU A 14 15.80 -0.49 -3.76
CA LEU A 14 16.91 0.36 -3.34
C LEU A 14 16.89 0.46 -1.81
N SER A 15 18.07 0.53 -1.21
CA SER A 15 18.21 0.77 0.23
C SER A 15 19.46 1.59 0.51
N ALA A 16 19.33 2.60 1.36
CA ALA A 16 20.40 3.42 1.88
C ALA A 16 20.11 3.80 3.33
N ALA A 17 21.15 3.91 4.14
CA ALA A 17 21.05 4.39 5.52
C ALA A 17 21.93 5.62 5.71
N ALA A 18 21.40 6.63 6.40
CA ALA A 18 22.11 7.86 6.75
C ALA A 18 21.79 8.24 8.20
N GLY A 19 22.71 7.91 9.12
CA GLY A 19 22.46 8.06 10.56
C GLY A 19 21.34 7.12 11.03
N GLU A 20 20.33 7.68 11.69
CA GLU A 20 19.15 6.95 12.18
C GLU A 20 18.05 6.79 11.11
N TRP A 21 18.20 7.45 9.95
CA TRP A 21 17.24 7.37 8.86
C TRP A 21 17.61 6.24 7.90
N GLN A 22 16.60 5.49 7.49
CA GLN A 22 16.66 4.44 6.49
C GLN A 22 15.75 4.84 5.34
N LEU A 23 16.29 4.82 4.11
CA LEU A 23 15.54 5.02 2.88
C LEU A 23 15.56 3.69 2.13
N SER A 24 14.41 3.07 1.99
CA SER A 24 14.17 1.89 1.16
C SER A 24 13.15 2.20 0.08
N GLY A 25 12.75 1.20 -0.70
CA GLY A 25 11.62 1.32 -1.60
C GLY A 25 11.76 0.48 -2.85
N SER A 26 10.76 0.62 -3.73
CA SER A 26 10.70 -0.09 -4.99
C SER A 26 10.41 0.83 -6.17
N VAL A 27 10.88 0.41 -7.34
CA VAL A 27 10.47 0.94 -8.64
C VAL A 27 9.98 -0.22 -9.47
N SER A 28 8.78 -0.12 -10.01
CA SER A 28 8.17 -1.15 -10.86
C SER A 28 7.87 -0.59 -12.25
N GLY A 29 8.29 -1.31 -13.30
CA GLY A 29 7.88 -1.06 -14.67
C GLY A 29 7.00 -2.21 -15.17
N GLN A 30 5.90 -1.89 -15.85
CA GLN A 30 5.00 -2.87 -16.49
C GLN A 30 4.82 -2.51 -17.96
N LEU A 31 4.86 -3.53 -18.82
CA LEU A 31 4.49 -3.43 -20.23
C LEU A 31 3.48 -4.52 -20.57
N ASN A 32 2.32 -4.11 -21.09
CA ASN A 32 1.24 -4.98 -21.51
C ASN A 32 1.11 -4.94 -23.04
N LEU A 33 1.34 -6.09 -23.69
CA LEU A 33 1.28 -6.24 -25.14
C LEU A 33 0.15 -7.18 -25.56
N TYR A 34 -0.74 -6.71 -26.44
CA TYR A 34 -1.91 -7.45 -26.88
C TYR A 34 -1.78 -7.82 -28.37
N PRO A 35 -1.77 -9.12 -28.71
CA PRO A 35 -1.61 -9.55 -30.10
C PRO A 35 -2.86 -9.33 -30.96
N SER A 36 -4.02 -9.10 -30.34
CA SER A 36 -5.27 -8.82 -31.03
C SER A 36 -5.57 -7.33 -31.05
N PRO A 37 -6.17 -6.79 -32.13
CA PRO A 37 -6.58 -5.39 -32.16
C PRO A 37 -7.69 -5.12 -31.14
N PRO A 38 -7.86 -3.86 -30.70
CA PRO A 38 -8.95 -3.44 -29.83
C PRO A 38 -10.32 -3.85 -30.37
N LEU A 39 -11.22 -4.29 -29.48
CA LEU A 39 -12.57 -4.75 -29.84
C LEU A 39 -13.58 -3.61 -29.95
N TRP A 40 -13.32 -2.47 -29.31
CA TRP A 40 -14.19 -1.29 -29.31
C TRP A 40 -13.41 0.01 -29.48
N PRO A 41 -14.03 1.07 -30.05
CA PRO A 41 -13.43 2.39 -30.10
C PRO A 41 -13.09 2.92 -28.69
N GLY A 42 -11.86 3.40 -28.51
CA GLY A 42 -11.37 3.94 -27.23
C GLY A 42 -10.59 2.94 -26.36
N GLN A 43 -10.58 1.66 -26.68
CA GLN A 43 -9.78 0.68 -25.96
C GLN A 43 -8.28 0.82 -26.32
N VAL A 44 -7.45 0.94 -25.30
CA VAL A 44 -5.98 1.01 -25.44
C VAL A 44 -5.45 -0.33 -25.94
N HIS A 45 -4.65 -0.29 -27.02
CA HIS A 45 -4.14 -1.51 -27.66
C HIS A 45 -2.94 -2.08 -26.91
N ASN A 46 -1.97 -1.25 -26.53
CA ASN A 46 -0.85 -1.64 -25.69
C ASN A 46 -0.59 -0.52 -24.71
N ASP A 47 -0.10 -0.86 -23.53
CA ASP A 47 0.18 0.11 -22.48
C ASP A 47 1.48 -0.22 -21.74
N ALA A 48 2.08 0.83 -21.20
CA ALA A 48 3.19 0.79 -20.29
C ALA A 48 2.87 1.63 -19.04
N SER A 49 3.36 1.18 -17.89
CA SER A 49 3.28 1.92 -16.64
C SER A 49 4.59 1.84 -15.86
N VAL A 50 4.83 2.87 -15.04
CA VAL A 50 5.94 2.94 -14.10
C VAL A 50 5.39 3.40 -12.77
N ALA A 51 5.75 2.72 -11.69
CA ALA A 51 5.43 3.14 -10.33
C ALA A 51 6.69 3.21 -9.46
N VAL A 52 6.64 4.09 -8.47
CA VAL A 52 7.67 4.30 -7.47
C VAL A 52 7.04 4.31 -6.08
N GLU A 53 7.67 3.62 -5.16
CA GLU A 53 7.24 3.52 -3.76
C GLU A 53 8.47 3.59 -2.85
N PRO A 54 9.02 4.80 -2.59
CA PRO A 54 10.05 4.96 -1.58
C PRO A 54 9.47 4.80 -0.18
N GLU A 55 10.30 4.35 0.74
CA GLU A 55 9.98 4.19 2.16
C GLU A 55 11.05 4.91 2.97
N LEU A 56 10.62 5.88 3.77
CA LEU A 56 11.46 6.57 4.74
C LEU A 56 11.11 6.09 6.14
N TYR A 57 12.06 5.43 6.78
CA TYR A 57 11.93 4.87 8.13
C TYR A 57 12.93 5.51 9.08
N ARG A 58 12.51 5.75 10.32
CA ARG A 58 13.39 6.10 11.43
C ARG A 58 12.91 5.44 12.70
N GLU A 59 13.87 4.96 13.48
CA GLU A 59 13.66 4.40 14.79
C GLU A 59 14.44 5.18 15.84
N TRP A 60 13.90 5.31 17.04
CA TRP A 60 14.59 5.90 18.18
C TRP A 60 14.12 5.30 19.51
N ASN A 61 14.81 5.64 20.59
CA ASN A 61 14.57 5.08 21.94
C ASN A 61 14.67 3.55 21.97
N ASP A 62 15.74 2.98 21.38
CA ASP A 62 15.98 1.52 21.33
C ASP A 62 14.79 0.73 20.75
N GLY A 63 14.16 1.24 19.70
CA GLY A 63 13.01 0.62 19.06
C GLY A 63 11.67 0.87 19.74
N ALA A 64 11.64 1.66 20.80
CA ALA A 64 10.38 2.00 21.47
C ALA A 64 9.53 2.98 20.65
N GLN A 65 10.10 3.72 19.70
CA GLN A 65 9.37 4.65 18.85
C GLN A 65 9.88 4.59 17.42
N SER A 66 8.98 4.76 16.46
CA SER A 66 9.33 4.81 15.05
C SER A 66 8.44 5.74 14.24
N PHE A 67 8.98 6.14 13.09
CA PHE A 67 8.31 6.92 12.07
C PHE A 67 8.48 6.21 10.74
N THR A 68 7.37 6.08 10.00
CA THR A 68 7.35 5.50 8.66
C THR A 68 6.61 6.43 7.72
N PHE A 69 7.17 6.69 6.54
CA PHE A 69 6.51 7.41 5.47
C PHE A 69 6.76 6.73 4.12
N VAL A 70 5.68 6.30 3.48
CA VAL A 70 5.67 5.58 2.21
C VAL A 70 4.75 6.33 1.23
N PRO A 71 5.26 7.32 0.49
CA PRO A 71 4.52 7.87 -0.64
C PRO A 71 4.59 6.91 -1.83
N PHE A 72 3.57 6.95 -2.66
CA PHE A 72 3.43 6.13 -3.85
C PHE A 72 3.07 7.01 -5.03
N TYR A 73 3.60 6.69 -6.20
CA TYR A 73 3.18 7.32 -7.44
C TYR A 73 3.27 6.34 -8.60
N ARG A 74 2.19 6.25 -9.37
CA ARG A 74 2.15 5.53 -10.64
C ARG A 74 1.88 6.52 -11.78
N TRP A 75 2.61 6.32 -12.87
CA TRP A 75 2.29 6.87 -14.17
C TRP A 75 1.95 5.75 -15.14
N ASP A 76 0.85 5.93 -15.88
CA ASP A 76 0.33 4.95 -16.83
C ASP A 76 0.06 5.61 -18.19
N SER A 77 0.58 5.02 -19.26
CA SER A 77 0.42 5.52 -20.63
C SER A 77 -1.00 5.39 -21.17
N ALA A 78 -1.83 4.50 -20.62
CA ALA A 78 -3.19 4.23 -21.09
C ALA A 78 -4.19 5.35 -20.73
N GLY A 79 -3.86 6.24 -19.78
CA GLY A 79 -4.73 7.36 -19.40
C GLY A 79 -4.64 7.77 -17.93
N GLY A 80 -5.44 8.78 -17.58
CA GLY A 80 -5.38 9.48 -16.29
C GLY A 80 -5.92 8.72 -15.07
N GLU A 81 -6.71 7.65 -15.27
CA GLU A 81 -7.36 6.97 -14.14
C GLU A 81 -6.41 6.08 -13.32
N ARG A 82 -5.40 5.49 -13.97
CA ARG A 82 -4.33 4.71 -13.30
C ARG A 82 -3.12 5.56 -12.92
N THR A 83 -2.99 6.75 -13.50
CA THR A 83 -1.94 7.71 -13.12
C THR A 83 -2.35 8.45 -11.85
N HIS A 84 -1.74 8.14 -10.72
CA HIS A 84 -2.08 8.75 -9.45
C HIS A 84 -0.92 8.74 -8.46
N GLY A 85 -1.05 9.57 -7.43
CA GLY A 85 -0.19 9.54 -6.26
C GLY A 85 -0.99 9.26 -5.00
N ASP A 86 -0.38 8.56 -4.05
CA ASP A 86 -0.97 8.27 -2.75
C ASP A 86 0.09 8.34 -1.63
N ILE A 87 -0.38 8.40 -0.39
CA ILE A 87 0.40 8.10 0.81
C ILE A 87 -0.07 6.74 1.31
N ARG A 88 0.71 5.69 1.02
CA ARG A 88 0.43 4.32 1.45
C ARG A 88 0.56 4.18 2.95
N GLU A 89 1.57 4.85 3.49
CA GLU A 89 1.83 4.89 4.92
C GLU A 89 2.38 6.24 5.36
N LEU A 90 1.89 6.74 6.50
CA LEU A 90 2.47 7.84 7.24
C LEU A 90 2.15 7.61 8.70
N ASN A 91 3.05 6.97 9.45
CA ASN A 91 2.77 6.54 10.81
C ASN A 91 3.81 7.01 11.79
N LEU A 92 3.33 7.42 12.96
CA LEU A 92 4.11 7.47 14.19
C LEU A 92 3.68 6.31 15.08
N TYR A 93 4.65 5.56 15.57
CA TYR A 93 4.45 4.47 16.51
C TYR A 93 5.22 4.73 17.79
N GLY A 94 4.67 4.29 18.91
CA GLY A 94 5.39 4.22 20.15
C GLY A 94 4.87 3.15 21.09
N ARG A 95 5.76 2.60 21.92
CA ARG A 95 5.41 1.76 23.05
C ARG A 95 5.98 2.27 24.36
N SER A 96 5.27 2.00 25.44
CA SER A 96 5.73 2.28 26.81
C SER A 96 5.07 1.32 27.80
N GLY A 97 5.86 0.40 28.35
CA GLY A 97 5.35 -0.65 29.23
C GLY A 97 4.34 -1.53 28.49
N ASP A 98 3.12 -1.58 29.01
CA ASP A 98 2.00 -2.37 28.49
C ASP A 98 1.23 -1.68 27.35
N TRP A 99 1.60 -0.44 27.01
CA TRP A 99 0.87 0.38 26.04
C TRP A 99 1.62 0.49 24.72
N GLU A 100 0.88 0.35 23.62
CA GLU A 100 1.34 0.67 22.28
C GLU A 100 0.37 1.63 21.61
N TRP A 101 0.88 2.56 20.82
CA TRP A 101 0.04 3.48 20.07
C TRP A 101 0.57 3.68 18.66
N ARG A 102 -0.36 3.92 17.74
CA ARG A 102 -0.08 4.32 16.35
C ARG A 102 -0.97 5.50 15.99
N ALA A 103 -0.41 6.48 15.32
CA ALA A 103 -1.16 7.62 14.81
C ALA A 103 -0.67 7.98 13.41
N GLY A 104 -1.61 8.10 12.47
CA GLY A 104 -1.26 8.39 11.09
C GLY A 104 -2.15 7.70 10.07
N VAL A 105 -1.58 7.34 8.94
CA VAL A 105 -2.20 6.60 7.84
C VAL A 105 -1.51 5.24 7.77
N GLY A 106 -2.23 4.17 8.08
CA GLY A 106 -1.64 2.83 8.18
C GLY A 106 -2.56 1.70 7.73
N LYS A 107 -1.98 0.50 7.64
CA LYS A 107 -2.70 -0.74 7.38
C LYS A 107 -2.75 -1.58 8.65
N VAL A 108 -3.93 -2.08 8.99
CA VAL A 108 -4.19 -2.97 10.13
C VAL A 108 -4.21 -4.39 9.59
N PHE A 109 -3.29 -5.22 10.07
CA PHE A 109 -3.23 -6.63 9.74
C PHE A 109 -3.61 -7.45 10.95
N TRP A 110 -4.72 -8.15 10.85
CA TRP A 110 -5.12 -9.16 11.83
C TRP A 110 -4.46 -10.45 11.35
N GLY A 111 -3.41 -10.92 12.04
CA GLY A 111 -2.49 -11.98 11.61
C GLY A 111 -3.12 -13.37 11.40
N VAL A 112 -4.11 -13.48 10.53
CA VAL A 112 -4.74 -14.71 10.11
C VAL A 112 -4.25 -15.02 8.70
N ALA A 113 -3.95 -16.28 8.43
CA ALA A 113 -3.76 -16.77 7.05
C ALA A 113 -5.12 -16.74 6.32
N GLU A 114 -5.56 -15.54 5.94
CA GLU A 114 -6.77 -15.34 5.14
C GLU A 114 -6.51 -15.84 3.71
N SER A 115 -7.33 -16.79 3.26
CA SER A 115 -7.48 -17.07 1.82
C SER A 115 -8.48 -16.11 1.16
N ASN A 116 -9.11 -15.23 1.95
CA ASN A 116 -10.13 -14.27 1.54
C ASN A 116 -10.23 -13.14 2.58
N HIS A 117 -10.31 -11.87 2.14
CA HIS A 117 -10.35 -10.64 2.95
C HIS A 117 -11.67 -10.43 3.72
N LEU A 118 -12.20 -11.47 4.35
CA LEU A 118 -13.53 -11.48 4.97
C LEU A 118 -13.63 -10.54 6.20
N VAL A 119 -12.49 -10.19 6.80
CA VAL A 119 -12.42 -9.41 8.04
C VAL A 119 -11.72 -8.05 7.86
N ASP A 120 -11.53 -7.61 6.61
CA ASP A 120 -11.05 -6.25 6.33
C ASP A 120 -12.11 -5.19 6.63
N VAL A 121 -12.20 -4.81 7.90
CA VAL A 121 -13.15 -3.78 8.37
C VAL A 121 -12.54 -2.38 8.33
N VAL A 122 -11.21 -2.26 8.42
CA VAL A 122 -10.51 -0.97 8.56
C VAL A 122 -9.93 -0.47 7.25
N ASN A 123 -9.16 -1.30 6.54
CA ASN A 123 -8.52 -0.92 5.29
C ASN A 123 -9.33 -1.40 4.10
N GLN A 124 -9.50 -0.53 3.11
CA GLN A 124 -10.19 -0.88 1.86
C GLN A 124 -9.20 -1.33 0.79
N ILE A 125 -9.72 -2.07 -0.18
CA ILE A 125 -9.00 -2.45 -1.40
C ILE A 125 -8.77 -1.22 -2.28
N ASP A 126 -7.56 -1.10 -2.81
CA ASP A 126 -7.20 -0.14 -3.85
C ASP A 126 -7.49 -0.75 -5.23
N GLY A 127 -8.66 -0.44 -5.78
CA GLY A 127 -9.11 -1.03 -7.05
C GLY A 127 -8.37 -0.51 -8.29
N VAL A 128 -7.55 0.54 -8.18
CA VAL A 128 -6.82 1.10 -9.31
C VAL A 128 -5.49 0.37 -9.54
N GLU A 129 -4.90 -0.17 -8.47
CA GLU A 129 -3.54 -0.70 -8.49
C GLU A 129 -3.49 -2.16 -8.95
N ASP A 130 -4.33 -3.02 -8.37
CA ASP A 130 -4.48 -4.41 -8.82
C ASP A 130 -5.95 -4.83 -8.96
N LEU A 131 -6.21 -5.64 -9.99
CA LEU A 131 -7.50 -6.27 -10.25
C LEU A 131 -7.72 -7.50 -9.37
N ASP A 132 -6.66 -8.05 -8.77
CA ASP A 132 -6.76 -9.16 -7.82
C ASP A 132 -7.34 -8.74 -6.45
N GLY A 133 -7.27 -7.45 -6.13
CA GLY A 133 -7.83 -6.86 -4.91
C GLY A 133 -6.98 -7.06 -3.66
N GLU A 134 -5.70 -7.40 -3.80
CA GLU A 134 -4.79 -7.64 -2.67
C GLU A 134 -4.21 -6.34 -2.11
N ASP A 135 -4.08 -5.30 -2.94
CA ASP A 135 -3.59 -4.00 -2.51
C ASP A 135 -4.62 -3.25 -1.67
N LYS A 136 -4.18 -2.74 -0.51
CA LYS A 136 -5.03 -1.99 0.43
C LYS A 136 -4.62 -0.51 0.49
N LEU A 137 -5.60 0.37 0.69
CA LEU A 137 -5.40 1.78 1.02
C LEU A 137 -5.01 1.93 2.49
N GLY A 138 -4.05 2.81 2.76
CA GLY A 138 -3.72 3.21 4.14
C GLY A 138 -4.87 4.02 4.74
N GLN A 139 -5.27 3.72 5.97
CA GLN A 139 -6.42 4.30 6.65
C GLN A 139 -5.95 5.33 7.70
N PRO A 140 -6.43 6.58 7.67
CA PRO A 140 -6.21 7.53 8.75
C PRO A 140 -6.79 7.01 10.06
N MET A 141 -5.95 6.86 11.07
CA MET A 141 -6.32 6.23 12.33
C MET A 141 -5.44 6.68 13.50
N ILE A 142 -6.04 6.60 14.69
CA ILE A 142 -5.30 6.46 15.94
C ILE A 142 -5.66 5.09 16.50
N ASN A 143 -4.66 4.27 16.77
CA ASN A 143 -4.80 2.99 17.46
C ASN A 143 -4.06 3.05 18.79
N LEU A 144 -4.69 2.50 19.81
CA LEU A 144 -4.12 2.32 21.14
C LEU A 144 -4.34 0.87 21.56
N SER A 145 -3.25 0.14 21.76
CA SER A 145 -3.26 -1.21 22.30
C SER A 145 -2.79 -1.20 23.76
N VAL A 146 -3.43 -2.02 24.58
CA VAL A 146 -2.96 -2.34 25.93
C VAL A 146 -2.91 -3.85 26.13
N SER A 147 -1.71 -4.34 26.45
CA SER A 147 -1.47 -5.75 26.77
C SER A 147 -1.57 -6.00 28.27
N ARG A 148 -2.29 -7.04 28.67
CA ARG A 148 -2.47 -7.47 30.07
C ARG A 148 -2.33 -8.99 30.17
N ASP A 149 -2.17 -9.49 31.39
CA ASP A 149 -2.06 -10.95 31.64
C ASP A 149 -3.26 -11.76 31.12
N TRP A 150 -4.43 -11.12 30.98
CA TRP A 150 -5.66 -11.75 30.50
C TRP A 150 -5.90 -11.58 29.00
N GLY A 151 -5.09 -10.79 28.29
CA GLY A 151 -5.23 -10.55 26.85
C GLY A 151 -4.85 -9.14 26.42
N GLU A 152 -5.13 -8.83 25.17
CA GLU A 152 -4.85 -7.53 24.52
C GLU A 152 -6.16 -6.82 24.19
N VAL A 153 -6.19 -5.50 24.39
CA VAL A 153 -7.32 -4.65 24.01
C VAL A 153 -6.85 -3.54 23.09
N GLU A 154 -7.45 -3.48 21.90
CA GLU A 154 -7.17 -2.45 20.91
C GLU A 154 -8.35 -1.50 20.74
N TYR A 155 -8.06 -0.20 20.77
CA TYR A 155 -9.02 0.87 20.50
C TYR A 155 -8.64 1.58 19.21
N PHE A 156 -9.62 1.77 18.32
CA PHE A 156 -9.44 2.46 17.06
C PHE A 156 -10.30 3.72 17.01
N LEU A 157 -9.69 4.85 16.66
CA LEU A 157 -10.37 6.06 16.25
C LEU A 157 -10.09 6.31 14.76
N LEU A 158 -11.14 6.27 13.95
CA LEU A 158 -11.09 6.41 12.49
C LEU A 158 -11.75 7.73 12.08
N PRO A 159 -11.01 8.86 12.08
CA PRO A 159 -11.60 10.19 11.91
C PRO A 159 -12.11 10.47 10.49
N TYR A 160 -11.58 9.76 9.49
CA TYR A 160 -11.92 9.94 8.09
C TYR A 160 -11.91 8.62 7.36
N PHE A 161 -12.91 8.34 6.56
CA PHE A 161 -12.99 7.15 5.72
C PHE A 161 -12.43 7.49 4.34
N ARG A 162 -11.47 6.71 3.84
CA ARG A 162 -11.03 6.85 2.45
C ARG A 162 -11.98 6.10 1.54
N GLU A 163 -12.42 6.70 0.45
CA GLU A 163 -13.26 6.00 -0.51
C GLU A 163 -12.44 5.04 -1.38
N ARG A 164 -13.05 3.92 -1.77
CA ARG A 164 -12.46 2.98 -2.72
C ARG A 164 -12.38 3.63 -4.09
N ASN A 165 -11.18 3.64 -4.66
CA ASN A 165 -10.99 4.01 -6.06
C ASN A 165 -11.42 2.86 -6.98
N TRP A 166 -12.07 3.20 -8.08
CA TRP A 166 -12.49 2.26 -9.12
C TRP A 166 -11.72 2.57 -10.41
N PRO A 167 -11.24 1.56 -11.14
CA PRO A 167 -10.86 1.77 -12.54
C PRO A 167 -12.16 2.03 -13.33
N GLY A 168 -12.19 3.08 -14.15
CA GLY A 168 -13.36 3.46 -14.94
C GLY A 168 -13.75 2.46 -16.03
#